data_AF-A0A920PF61-F1
#
_entry.id   AF-A0A920PF61-F1
#
_cell.length_a   1.000
_cell.length_b   1.000
_cell.length_c   1.000
_cell.angle_alpha   90.00
_cell.angle_beta   90.00
_cell.angle_gamma   90.00
#
_symmetry.space_group_name_H-M   'P 1'
#
loop_
_entity.id
_entity.type
_entity.pdbx_description
1 polymer ?
#
loop_
_entity_poly.entity_id
_entity_poly.type
_entity_poly.pdbx_seq_one_letter_code
_entity_poly.pdbx_strand_id
1 'polypeptide(L)'
;MSIDVRVIEGGKERVQKFQGIVIGRKGSDISETFTVRKVSGGIGVERIFPIHSPMVSKIEVKRRGKVRRAKLNYMKKLTGAKATRIAEKR
;
A
#
# COMPACT_ATOMS: atom_id res chain seq x y z
N MET A 1 5.98 -1.14 1.92
CA MET A 1 6.14 -0.14 0.83
C MET A 1 5.71 1.21 1.36
N SER A 2 6.41 2.28 0.98
CA SER A 2 6.05 3.68 1.28
C SER A 2 5.60 4.34 -0.02
N ILE A 3 4.48 5.05 0.03
CA ILE A 3 3.89 5.74 -1.11
C ILE A 3 3.68 7.18 -0.70
N ASP A 4 4.27 8.11 -1.43
CA ASP A 4 4.17 9.52 -1.17
C ASP A 4 3.11 10.08 -2.13
N VAL A 5 2.00 10.55 -1.57
CA VAL A 5 0.81 10.99 -2.30
C VAL A 5 0.67 12.49 -2.18
N ARG A 6 0.50 13.17 -3.32
CA ARG A 6 0.19 14.60 -3.35
C ARG A 6 -1.28 14.81 -3.02
N VAL A 7 -1.55 15.68 -2.07
CA VAL A 7 -2.90 16.04 -1.62
C VAL A 7 -3.03 17.55 -1.79
N ILE A 8 -4.07 17.97 -2.51
CA ILE A 8 -4.37 19.39 -2.78
C ILE A 8 -5.59 19.76 -1.95
N GLU A 9 -5.42 20.69 -1.01
CA GLU A 9 -6.48 21.21 -0.14
C GLU A 9 -6.47 22.74 -0.23
N GLY A 10 -7.52 23.34 -0.83
CA GLY A 10 -7.70 24.80 -0.86
C GLY A 10 -6.55 25.58 -1.51
N GLY A 11 -5.92 25.02 -2.56
CA GLY A 11 -4.80 25.66 -3.27
C GLY A 11 -3.41 25.39 -2.67
N LYS A 12 -3.31 24.71 -1.53
CA LYS A 12 -2.04 24.24 -0.98
C LYS A 12 -1.83 22.77 -1.31
N GLU A 13 -0.61 22.44 -1.72
CA GLU A 13 -0.20 21.07 -2.00
C GLU A 13 0.68 20.54 -0.86
N ARG A 14 0.36 19.34 -0.36
CA ARG A 14 1.17 18.64 0.64
C ARG A 14 1.43 17.19 0.22
N VAL A 15 2.58 16.67 0.59
CA VAL A 15 2.92 15.27 0.37
C VAL A 15 2.57 14.45 1.62
N GLN A 16 1.60 13.55 1.49
CA GLN A 16 1.22 12.61 2.54
C GLN A 16 1.86 11.24 2.29
N LYS A 17 2.57 10.72 3.30
CA LYS A 17 3.14 9.36 3.25
C LYS A 17 2.11 8.32 3.66
N PHE A 18 1.86 7.35 2.78
CA PHE A 18 1.09 6.15 3.05
C PHE A 18 2.01 4.93 3.05
N GLN A 19 2.25 4.37 4.23
CA GLN A 19 3.10 3.19 4.40
C GLN A 19 2.27 1.98 4.78
N GLY A 20 2.46 0.87 4.07
CA GLY A 20 1.77 -0.37 4.35
C GLY A 20 2.28 -1.57 3.56
N ILE A 21 1.53 -2.67 3.67
CA ILE A 21 1.76 -3.92 2.95
C ILE A 21 0.98 -3.88 1.64
N VAL A 22 1.64 -4.25 0.54
CA VAL A 22 0.94 -4.46 -0.73
C VAL A 22 0.20 -5.79 -0.65
N ILE A 23 -1.13 -5.77 -0.73
CA ILE A 23 -1.96 -6.98 -0.62
C ILE A 23 -2.38 -7.52 -1.98
N GLY A 24 -2.18 -6.76 -3.04
CA GLY A 24 -2.50 -7.20 -4.40
C GLY A 24 -2.11 -6.16 -5.43
N ARG A 25 -1.95 -6.64 -6.66
CA ARG A 25 -1.77 -5.86 -7.88
C ARG A 25 -2.76 -6.43 -8.91
N LYS A 26 -3.38 -5.57 -9.71
CA LYS A 26 -4.38 -5.97 -10.71
C LYS A 26 -4.37 -5.01 -11.90
N GLY A 27 -4.93 -5.48 -13.00
CA GLY A 27 -4.95 -4.73 -14.26
C GLY A 27 -3.65 -4.94 -15.04
N SER A 28 -3.56 -4.24 -16.15
CA SER A 28 -2.42 -4.24 -17.07
C SER A 28 -2.25 -2.86 -17.67
N ASP A 29 -1.02 -2.54 -18.06
CA ASP A 29 -0.68 -1.29 -18.73
C ASP A 29 -1.19 -0.07 -17.93
N ILE A 30 -1.76 0.94 -18.58
CA ILE A 30 -2.20 2.18 -17.93
C ILE A 30 -3.27 1.99 -16.85
N SER A 31 -4.02 0.88 -16.91
CA SER A 31 -5.06 0.53 -15.92
C SER A 31 -4.51 -0.17 -14.67
N GLU A 32 -3.19 -0.38 -14.61
CA GLU A 32 -2.59 -1.16 -13.57
C GLU A 32 -2.62 -0.46 -12.21
N THR A 33 -3.08 -1.19 -11.19
CA THR A 33 -3.26 -0.70 -9.83
C THR A 33 -2.67 -1.65 -8.81
N PHE A 34 -2.27 -1.11 -7.67
CA PHE A 34 -1.86 -1.89 -6.51
C PHE A 34 -2.62 -1.44 -5.26
N THR A 35 -2.90 -2.38 -4.38
CA THR A 35 -3.64 -2.14 -3.13
C THR A 35 -2.69 -2.23 -1.96
N VAL A 36 -2.66 -1.18 -1.14
CA VAL A 36 -1.82 -1.08 0.05
C VAL A 36 -2.71 -1.06 1.29
N ARG A 37 -2.40 -1.93 2.25
CA ARG A 37 -3.08 -2.03 3.53
C ARG A 37 -2.19 -1.53 4.67
N LYS A 38 -2.75 -0.69 5.54
CA LYS A 38 -2.15 -0.22 6.79
C LYS A 38 -3.18 -0.39 7.92
N VAL A 39 -2.74 -0.72 9.13
CA VAL A 39 -3.56 -0.56 10.33
C VAL A 39 -3.17 0.76 10.99
N SER A 40 -4.13 1.65 11.20
CA SER A 40 -3.93 2.97 11.80
C SER A 40 -4.96 3.17 12.90
N GLY A 41 -4.52 3.39 14.14
CA GLY A 41 -5.43 3.54 15.28
C GLY A 41 -6.37 2.35 15.51
N GLY A 42 -5.88 1.13 15.26
CA GLY A 42 -6.69 -0.11 15.37
C GLY A 42 -7.60 -0.38 14.17
N ILE A 43 -7.80 0.58 13.27
CA ILE A 43 -8.66 0.44 12.09
C ILE A 43 -7.82 0.06 10.87
N GLY A 44 -8.27 -0.97 10.14
CA GLY A 44 -7.64 -1.39 8.89
C GLY A 44 -8.03 -0.46 7.75
N VAL A 45 -7.05 0.25 7.19
CA VAL A 45 -7.22 1.16 6.05
C VAL A 45 -6.59 0.54 4.81
N GLU A 46 -7.35 0.50 3.72
CA GLU A 46 -6.89 0.08 2.41
C GLU A 46 -6.98 1.25 1.43
N ARG A 47 -5.93 1.44 0.64
CA ARG A 47 -5.91 2.39 -0.48
C ARG A 47 -5.47 1.68 -1.74
N ILE A 48 -6.13 2.01 -2.85
CA ILE A 48 -5.81 1.53 -4.18
C ILE A 48 -5.15 2.68 -4.93
N PHE A 49 -3.99 2.42 -5.51
CA PHE A 49 -3.23 3.41 -6.25
C PHE A 49 -3.01 2.91 -7.69
N PRO A 50 -3.33 3.73 -8.71
CA PRO A 50 -2.84 3.50 -10.06
C PRO A 50 -1.33 3.70 -10.11
N ILE A 51 -0.62 2.82 -10.83
CA ILE A 51 0.85 2.90 -10.95
C ILE A 51 1.29 4.18 -11.66
N HIS A 52 0.49 4.60 -12.65
CA HIS A 52 0.78 5.75 -13.51
C HIS A 52 0.08 7.04 -13.05
N SER A 53 -0.43 7.09 -11.81
CA SER A 53 -1.13 8.29 -11.34
C SER A 53 -0.15 9.44 -11.07
N PRO A 54 -0.40 10.66 -11.60
CA PRO A 54 0.45 11.82 -11.33
C PRO A 54 0.41 12.25 -9.86
N MET A 55 -0.64 11.86 -9.12
CA MET A 55 -0.79 12.14 -7.70
C MET A 55 0.19 11.33 -6.84
N VAL A 56 0.75 10.25 -7.37
CA VAL A 56 1.81 9.48 -6.69
C VAL A 56 3.15 10.11 -7.02
N SER A 57 3.78 10.73 -6.03
CA SER A 57 5.08 11.39 -6.19
C SER A 57 6.24 10.40 -6.14
N LYS A 58 6.20 9.45 -5.19
CA LYS A 58 7.27 8.47 -5.01
C LYS A 58 6.72 7.14 -4.51
N ILE A 59 7.26 6.04 -5.03
CA ILE A 59 7.01 4.68 -4.53
C ILE A 59 8.35 4.10 -4.07
N GLU A 60 8.43 3.68 -2.81
CA GLU A 60 9.65 3.13 -2.23
C GLU A 60 9.42 1.78 -1.56
N VAL A 61 10.17 0.77 -2.01
CA VAL A 61 10.11 -0.59 -1.44
C VAL A 61 11.04 -0.68 -0.23
N LYS A 62 10.50 -0.38 0.95
CA LYS A 62 11.26 -0.48 2.22
C LYS A 62 11.67 -1.90 2.61
N ARG A 63 10.84 -2.91 2.29
CA ARG A 63 11.04 -4.31 2.71
C ARG A 63 10.35 -5.26 1.74
N ARG A 64 10.98 -6.39 1.44
CA ARG A 64 10.40 -7.46 0.61
C ARG A 64 10.00 -8.66 1.49
N GLY A 65 8.71 -8.98 1.50
CA GLY A 65 8.17 -10.10 2.25
C GLY A 65 8.12 -11.39 1.42
N LYS A 66 8.38 -12.53 2.04
CA LYS A 66 8.15 -13.85 1.46
C LYS A 66 6.67 -14.21 1.61
N VAL A 67 5.97 -14.33 0.49
CA VAL A 67 4.55 -14.69 0.43
C VAL A 67 4.32 -15.84 -0.54
N ARG A 68 3.23 -16.59 -0.33
CA ARG A 68 2.85 -17.73 -1.17
C ARG A 68 1.73 -17.42 -2.17
N ARG A 69 1.01 -16.30 -1.99
CA ARG A 69 -0.14 -15.91 -2.82
C ARG A 69 0.09 -14.53 -3.41
N ALA A 70 -0.37 -14.31 -4.65
CA ALA A 70 -0.33 -12.99 -5.28
C ALA A 70 -1.34 -12.01 -4.65
N LYS A 71 -2.49 -12.52 -4.17
CA LYS A 71 -3.49 -11.75 -3.42
C LYS A 71 -3.48 -12.16 -1.94
N LEU A 72 -3.22 -11.21 -1.06
CA LEU A 72 -3.07 -11.40 0.38
C LEU A 72 -4.34 -10.99 1.15
N ASN A 73 -5.52 -11.31 0.62
CA ASN A 73 -6.81 -10.98 1.26
C ASN A 73 -6.95 -11.55 2.68
N TYR A 74 -6.21 -12.62 3.00
CA TYR A 74 -6.18 -13.19 4.34
C TYR A 74 -5.63 -12.21 5.39
N MET A 75 -4.80 -11.23 4.99
CA MET A 75 -4.28 -10.18 5.87
C MET A 75 -5.38 -9.29 6.47
N LYS A 76 -6.59 -9.30 5.89
CA LYS A 76 -7.76 -8.57 6.41
C LYS A 76 -8.32 -9.18 7.69
N LYS A 77 -8.21 -10.52 7.82
CA LYS A 77 -8.74 -11.29 8.95
C LYS A 77 -7.76 -11.41 10.11
N LEU A 78 -6.49 -11.07 9.88
CA LEU A 78 -5.46 -11.12 10.91
C LEU A 78 -5.59 -9.92 11.85
N THR A 79 -5.31 -10.14 13.13
CA THR A 79 -5.26 -9.13 14.18
C THR A 79 -3.86 -9.04 14.79
N GLY A 80 -3.59 -7.94 15.50
CA GLY A 80 -2.31 -7.71 16.18
C GLY A 80 -1.10 -7.69 15.24
N ALA A 81 0.06 -8.12 15.75
CA ALA A 81 1.33 -8.07 15.01
C ALA A 81 1.34 -8.90 13.71
N LYS A 82 0.48 -9.92 13.60
CA LYS A 82 0.34 -10.74 12.39
C LYS A 82 -0.32 -9.98 11.24
N ALA A 83 -1.16 -8.99 11.55
CA ALA A 83 -1.86 -8.18 10.55
C ALA A 83 -0.94 -7.16 9.85
N THR A 84 0.22 -6.87 10.45
CA THR A 84 1.10 -5.77 10.04
C THR A 84 2.49 -6.24 9.59
N ARG A 85 2.78 -7.54 9.69
CA ARG A 85 4.10 -8.09 9.39
C ARG A 85 4.00 -9.31 8.48
N ILE A 86 4.94 -9.37 7.54
CA ILE A 86 5.22 -10.53 6.71
C ILE A 86 6.68 -10.89 6.93
N ALA A 87 6.99 -12.19 6.96
CA ALA A 87 8.36 -12.68 7.09
C ALA A 87 9.22 -12.17 5.93
N GLU A 88 10.46 -11.79 6.19
CA GLU A 88 11.37 -11.30 5.17
C GLU A 88 11.68 -12.39 4.14
N LYS A 89 11.85 -11.98 2.89
CA LYS A 89 12.54 -12.82 1.91
C LYS A 89 14.05 -12.64 2.15
N ARG A 90 14.66 -13.61 2.85
CA ARG A 90 16.13 -13.83 2.78
C ARG A 90 16.49 -14.32 1.38
#